data_AF-A0AAV4GYJ1-F1
#
_entry.id   AF-A0AAV4GYJ1-F1
#
_cell.length_a   1.000
_cell.length_b   1.000
_cell.length_c   1.000
_cell.angle_alpha   90.00
_cell.angle_beta   90.00
_cell.angle_gamma   90.00
#
_symmetry.space_group_name_H-M   'P 1'
#
loop_
_entity.id
_entity.type
_entity.pdbx_description
1 polymer ?
#
loop_
_entity_poly.entity_id
_entity_poly.type
_entity_poly.pdbx_seq_one_letter_code
_entity_poly.pdbx_strand_id
1 'polypeptide(L)'
;MMVLVELCVRVKNRSEIIASKQRKFVANGASLDSRQAPAVRKQSFLDFDPAYFWQWTDFMSYVEFIGSFSLVVGVLTFLFINNTIYIELLGFAAVFTEAMLGAPQFIRNFQNKSTLGMSKKMVGFWTCGDIFKTVYFILRQAPAQFWICGILQVSIDISIFLQVFLYRNNVAPGPWVSGKPAIS
;
A
#
# COMPACT_ATOMS: atom_id res chain seq x y z
N MET A 1 -7.03 10.80 -4.18
CA MET A 1 -5.70 10.18 -4.00
C MET A 1 -4.70 11.18 -3.41
N MET A 2 -4.37 12.27 -4.11
CA MET A 2 -3.36 13.26 -3.66
C MET A 2 -3.63 13.86 -2.27
N VAL A 3 -4.88 14.25 -1.98
CA VAL A 3 -5.28 14.77 -0.64
C VAL A 3 -5.13 13.72 0.47
N LEU A 4 -5.35 12.44 0.15
CA LEU A 4 -5.20 11.36 1.11
C LEU A 4 -3.73 11.07 1.38
N VAL A 5 -2.87 11.13 0.35
CA VAL A 5 -1.41 11.06 0.51
C VAL A 5 -0.91 12.24 1.34
N GLU A 6 -1.39 13.46 1.07
CA GLU A 6 -1.04 14.65 1.85
C GLU A 6 -1.47 14.50 3.32
N LEU A 7 -2.69 14.00 3.58
CA LEU A 7 -3.17 13.71 4.93
C LEU A 7 -2.33 12.62 5.62
N CYS A 8 -1.99 11.54 4.93
CA CYS A 8 -1.14 10.48 5.45
C CYS A 8 0.27 11.00 5.79
N VAL A 9 0.86 11.84 4.93
CA VAL A 9 2.16 12.47 5.18
C VAL A 9 2.06 13.45 6.35
N ARG A 10 1.02 14.27 6.42
CA ARG A 10 0.78 15.19 7.55
C ARG A 10 0.57 14.46 8.88
N VAL A 11 -0.17 13.35 8.86
CA VAL A 11 -0.42 12.51 10.05
C VAL A 11 0.87 11.80 10.47
N LYS A 12 1.62 11.23 9.53
CA LYS A 12 2.93 10.60 9.80
C LYS A 12 3.89 11.62 10.41
N ASN A 13 4.05 12.79 9.78
CA ASN A 13 4.91 13.86 10.28
C ASN A 13 4.45 14.34 11.66
N ARG A 14 3.15 14.50 11.91
CA ARG A 14 2.63 14.82 13.26
C ARG A 14 2.94 13.71 14.27
N SER A 15 2.78 12.43 13.91
CA SER A 15 3.04 11.32 14.83
C SER A 15 4.53 11.18 15.18
N GLU A 16 5.44 11.38 14.23
CA GLU A 16 6.88 11.39 14.47
C GLU A 16 7.31 12.61 15.30
N ILE A 17 6.70 13.78 15.07
CA ILE A 17 6.92 14.98 15.89
C ILE A 17 6.41 14.77 17.33
N ILE A 18 5.24 14.16 17.53
CA ILE A 18 4.70 13.89 18.87
C ILE A 18 5.56 12.85 19.61
N ALA A 19 5.96 11.76 18.94
CA ALA A 19 6.82 10.72 19.50
C ALA A 19 8.23 11.23 19.86
N SER A 20 8.80 12.15 19.06
CA SER A 20 10.07 12.80 19.38
C SER A 20 9.93 13.84 20.50
N LYS A 21 8.80 14.55 20.60
CA LYS A 21 8.51 15.48 21.70
C LYS A 21 8.32 14.75 23.04
N GLN A 22 7.64 13.59 23.05
CA GLN A 22 7.51 12.77 24.27
C GLN A 22 8.85 12.24 24.77
N ARG A 23 9.76 11.81 23.87
CA ARG A 23 11.13 11.42 24.25
C ARG A 23 11.93 12.55 24.91
N LYS A 24 11.70 13.82 24.53
CA LYS A 24 12.34 14.98 25.16
C LYS A 24 11.78 15.33 26.55
N PHE A 25 10.48 15.13 26.78
CA PHE A 25 9.87 15.41 28.09
C PHE A 25 10.22 14.38 29.17
N VAL A 26 10.44 13.11 28.80
CA VAL A 26 10.91 12.07 29.73
C VAL A 26 12.38 12.30 30.15
N ALA A 27 13.18 12.97 29.31
CA ALA A 27 14.60 13.23 29.57
C ALA A 27 14.89 14.41 30.52
N ASN A 28 13.91 15.25 30.87
CA ASN A 28 14.12 16.42 31.74
C ASN A 28 14.09 16.09 33.25
N GLY A 29 14.02 14.80 33.64
CA GLY A 29 14.02 14.36 35.04
C GLY A 29 15.27 13.60 35.50
N ALA A 30 16.26 13.38 34.63
CA ALA A 30 17.47 12.62 34.97
C ALA A 30 18.73 13.38 34.54
N SER A 31 19.42 13.95 35.53
CA SER A 31 20.75 14.56 35.38
C SER A 31 21.82 13.52 35.03
N LEU A 32 22.75 13.92 34.15
CA LEU A 32 24.12 13.40 33.95
C LEU A 32 24.25 12.01 33.29
N ASP A 33 24.44 11.97 31.96
CA ASP A 33 25.61 11.33 31.34
C ASP A 33 25.79 11.78 29.87
N SER A 34 27.01 12.12 29.50
CA SER A 34 27.41 12.71 28.21
C SER A 34 27.52 11.65 27.10
N ARG A 35 26.48 10.85 26.88
CA ARG A 35 26.47 9.85 25.78
C ARG A 35 25.59 10.31 24.64
N GLN A 36 26.26 10.75 23.57
CA GLN A 36 25.80 10.87 22.19
C GLN A 36 24.26 10.92 22.02
N ALA A 37 23.72 12.12 21.84
CA ALA A 37 22.44 12.26 21.18
C ALA A 37 22.51 11.51 19.83
N PRO A 38 21.51 10.68 19.44
CA PRO A 38 21.48 10.18 18.08
C PRO A 38 21.31 11.39 17.18
N ALA A 39 22.38 11.75 16.47
CA ALA A 39 22.37 12.78 15.47
C ALA A 39 21.21 12.47 14.52
N VAL A 40 20.28 13.41 14.34
CA VAL A 40 19.35 13.37 13.22
C VAL A 40 20.24 13.43 11.98
N ARG A 41 20.55 12.25 11.45
CA ARG A 41 21.40 12.08 10.28
C ARG A 41 20.68 12.83 9.17
N LYS A 42 21.23 13.97 8.75
CA LYS A 42 20.86 14.57 7.47
C LYS A 42 21.17 13.50 6.43
N GLN A 43 20.15 12.76 6.02
CA GLN A 43 20.31 11.73 5.01
C GLN A 43 20.72 12.46 3.73
N SER A 44 21.94 12.16 3.29
CA SER A 44 22.45 12.62 2.01
C SER A 44 21.57 12.01 0.92
N PHE A 45 21.28 12.77 -0.14
CA PHE A 45 20.47 12.34 -1.30
C PHE A 45 20.99 11.08 -2.02
N LEU A 46 22.14 10.52 -1.59
CA LEU A 46 22.81 9.36 -2.18
C LEU A 46 22.88 8.13 -1.25
N ASP A 47 22.28 8.17 -0.05
CA ASP A 47 22.02 6.92 0.70
C ASP A 47 20.84 6.19 0.05
N PHE A 48 21.11 5.50 -1.06
CA PHE A 48 20.16 4.63 -1.76
C PHE A 48 19.95 3.34 -0.95
N ASP A 49 19.28 3.46 0.20
CA ASP A 49 18.78 2.31 0.93
C ASP A 49 17.38 1.96 0.38
N PRO A 50 17.22 0.80 -0.30
CA PRO A 50 15.93 0.38 -0.86
C PRO A 50 14.83 0.27 0.18
N ALA A 51 15.18 0.07 1.46
CA ALA A 51 14.22 0.01 2.55
C ALA A 51 13.55 1.36 2.87
N TYR A 52 14.23 2.48 2.57
CA TYR A 52 13.73 3.84 2.79
C TYR A 52 13.27 4.51 1.49
N PHE A 53 13.55 3.92 0.33
CA PHE A 53 13.19 4.44 -0.99
C PHE A 53 11.70 4.84 -1.11
N TRP A 54 10.80 4.09 -0.44
CA TRP A 54 9.36 4.36 -0.48
C TRP A 54 8.81 5.06 0.78
N GLN A 55 9.68 5.52 1.68
CA GLN A 55 9.30 6.20 2.93
C GLN A 55 9.38 7.72 2.80
N TRP A 56 8.70 8.29 1.81
CA TRP A 56 8.69 9.74 1.56
C TRP A 56 8.29 10.56 2.80
N THR A 57 9.15 11.48 3.24
CA THR A 57 8.93 12.37 4.39
C THR A 57 8.18 13.65 3.99
N ASP A 58 8.36 14.09 2.75
CA ASP A 58 7.80 15.32 2.20
C ASP A 58 6.90 15.04 1.00
N PHE A 59 5.68 15.60 1.04
CA PHE A 59 4.67 15.43 -0.02
C PHE A 59 5.14 16.02 -1.35
N MET A 60 5.87 17.14 -1.34
CA MET A 60 6.35 17.78 -2.58
C MET A 60 7.39 16.93 -3.30
N SER A 61 8.35 16.35 -2.59
CA SER A 61 9.33 15.44 -3.19
C SER A 61 8.68 14.19 -3.80
N TYR A 62 7.59 13.70 -3.20
CA TYR A 62 6.79 12.62 -3.80
C TYR A 62 6.13 13.05 -5.12
N VAL A 63 5.51 14.23 -5.16
CA VAL A 63 4.85 14.73 -6.38
C VAL A 63 5.86 15.01 -7.49
N GLU A 64 7.00 15.62 -7.17
CA GLU A 64 8.09 15.87 -8.12
C GLU A 64 8.64 14.56 -8.70
N PHE A 65 8.84 13.54 -7.86
CA PHE A 65 9.30 12.23 -8.32
C PHE A 65 8.30 11.58 -9.27
N ILE A 66 7.02 11.49 -8.88
CA ILE A 66 5.97 10.91 -9.74
C ILE A 66 5.81 11.70 -11.03
N GLY A 67 5.84 13.03 -10.97
CA GLY A 67 5.77 13.89 -12.14
C GLY A 67 6.94 13.69 -13.09
N SER A 68 8.17 13.63 -12.56
CA SER A 68 9.37 13.36 -13.36
C SER A 68 9.36 11.97 -14.00
N PHE A 69 8.94 10.95 -13.24
CA PHE A 69 8.78 9.58 -13.75
C PHE A 69 7.74 9.51 -14.87
N SER A 70 6.56 10.12 -14.67
CA SER A 70 5.52 10.19 -15.69
C SER A 70 5.97 10.93 -16.94
N LEU A 71 6.74 12.02 -16.80
CA LEU A 71 7.31 12.75 -17.93
C LEU A 71 8.28 11.87 -18.72
N VAL A 72 9.20 11.19 -18.05
CA VAL A 72 10.19 10.30 -18.69
C VAL A 72 9.49 9.17 -19.43
N VAL A 73 8.56 8.45 -18.78
CA VAL A 73 7.79 7.38 -19.41
C VAL A 73 6.94 7.93 -20.57
N GLY A 74 6.37 9.13 -20.43
CA GLY A 74 5.62 9.80 -21.49
C GLY A 74 6.46 10.13 -22.71
N VAL A 75 7.66 10.71 -22.52
CA VAL A 75 8.62 11.00 -23.60
C VAL A 75 9.08 9.72 -24.28
N LEU A 76 9.44 8.69 -23.52
CA LEU A 76 9.81 7.38 -24.08
C LEU A 76 8.65 6.79 -24.90
N THR A 77 7.43 6.87 -24.38
CA THR A 77 6.24 6.37 -25.08
C THR A 77 5.97 7.15 -26.37
N PHE A 78 6.18 8.47 -26.37
CA PHE A 78 6.07 9.28 -27.57
C PHE A 78 7.12 8.89 -28.64
N LEU A 79 8.37 8.68 -28.23
CA LEU A 79 9.45 8.25 -29.14
C LEU A 79 9.23 6.84 -29.71
N PHE A 80 8.72 5.92 -28.90
CA PHE A 80 8.54 4.51 -29.25
C PHE A 80 7.10 4.13 -29.62
N ILE A 81 6.22 5.11 -29.90
CA ILE A 81 4.80 4.86 -30.19
C ILE A 81 4.58 3.96 -31.41
N ASN A 82 5.51 4.01 -32.37
CA ASN A 82 5.43 3.22 -33.60
C ASN A 82 5.95 1.78 -33.42
N ASN A 83 6.47 1.44 -32.24
CA ASN A 83 6.95 0.10 -31.92
C ASN A 83 5.86 -0.66 -31.14
N THR A 84 5.24 -1.64 -31.80
CA THR A 84 4.16 -2.45 -31.22
C THR A 84 4.62 -3.21 -29.96
N ILE A 85 5.84 -3.76 -29.96
CA ILE A 85 6.37 -4.55 -28.83
C ILE A 85 6.48 -3.68 -27.57
N TYR A 86 6.95 -2.43 -27.72
CA TYR A 86 7.06 -1.50 -26.59
C TYR A 86 5.69 -1.20 -25.97
N ILE A 87 4.68 -0.90 -26.80
CA ILE A 87 3.33 -0.58 -26.34
C ILE A 87 2.67 -1.80 -25.68
N GLU A 88 2.89 -3.00 -26.21
CA GLU A 88 2.38 -4.23 -25.61
C GLU A 88 3.05 -4.55 -24.27
N LEU A 89 4.35 -4.39 -24.15
CA LEU A 89 5.06 -4.58 -22.88
C LEU A 89 4.64 -3.55 -21.82
N LEU A 90 4.46 -2.29 -22.22
CA LEU A 90 4.01 -1.22 -21.32
C LEU A 90 2.57 -1.48 -20.84
N GLY A 91 1.69 -1.91 -21.75
CA GLY A 91 0.32 -2.31 -21.44
C GLY A 91 0.28 -3.51 -20.48
N PHE A 92 1.05 -4.55 -20.78
CA PHE A 92 1.19 -5.71 -19.90
C PHE A 92 1.70 -5.33 -18.52
N ALA A 93 2.78 -4.54 -18.43
CA ALA A 93 3.34 -4.10 -17.15
C ALA A 93 2.35 -3.29 -16.31
N ALA A 94 1.55 -2.42 -16.96
CA ALA A 94 0.51 -1.64 -16.29
C ALA A 94 -0.58 -2.55 -15.68
N VAL A 95 -1.18 -3.44 -16.46
CA VAL A 95 -2.29 -4.30 -15.98
C VAL A 95 -1.77 -5.40 -15.04
N PHE A 96 -0.54 -5.86 -15.23
CA PHE A 96 0.11 -6.80 -14.31
C PHE A 96 0.36 -6.16 -12.94
N THR A 97 0.87 -4.92 -12.90
CA THR A 97 1.06 -4.19 -11.63
C THR A 97 -0.27 -3.99 -10.92
N GLU A 98 -1.32 -3.65 -11.67
CA GLU A 98 -2.68 -3.55 -11.14
C GLU A 98 -3.15 -4.88 -10.54
N ALA A 99 -2.92 -6.00 -11.24
CA ALA A 99 -3.28 -7.33 -10.75
C ALA A 99 -2.56 -7.73 -9.46
N MET A 100 -1.32 -7.29 -9.30
CA MET A 100 -0.53 -7.62 -8.11
C MET A 100 -0.89 -6.75 -6.89
N LEU A 101 -1.72 -5.71 -7.02
CA LEU A 101 -2.12 -4.88 -5.86
C LEU A 101 -2.87 -5.68 -4.79
N GLY A 102 -3.65 -6.69 -5.18
CA GLY A 102 -4.38 -7.58 -4.26
C GLY A 102 -3.50 -8.66 -3.60
N ALA A 103 -2.37 -9.03 -4.20
CA ALA A 103 -1.57 -10.16 -3.77
C ALA A 103 -0.97 -10.01 -2.34
N PRO A 104 -0.42 -8.85 -1.93
CA PRO A 104 0.06 -8.65 -0.57
C PRO A 104 -1.05 -8.82 0.47
N GLN A 105 -2.27 -8.37 0.15
CA GLN A 105 -3.41 -8.51 1.05
C GLN A 105 -3.84 -9.99 1.19
N PHE A 106 -3.86 -10.73 0.08
CA PHE A 106 -4.11 -12.18 0.08
C PHE A 106 -3.09 -12.94 0.93
N ILE A 107 -1.79 -12.63 0.79
CA ILE A 107 -0.72 -13.29 1.55
C ILE A 107 -0.85 -12.98 3.04
N ARG A 108 -1.07 -11.72 3.42
CA ARG A 108 -1.23 -11.32 4.83
C ARG A 108 -2.43 -11.97 5.48
N ASN A 109 -3.56 -12.04 4.77
CA ASN A 109 -4.75 -12.73 5.25
C ASN A 109 -4.49 -14.23 5.45
N PHE A 110 -3.75 -14.87 4.54
CA PHE A 110 -3.38 -16.28 4.65
C PHE A 110 -2.44 -16.56 5.84
N GLN A 111 -1.44 -15.70 6.05
CA GLN A 111 -0.47 -15.83 7.15
C GLN A 111 -1.14 -15.60 8.52
N ASN A 112 -1.94 -14.55 8.66
CA ASN A 112 -2.54 -14.19 9.94
C ASN A 112 -3.78 -15.02 10.29
N LYS A 113 -4.36 -15.74 9.31
CA LYS A 113 -5.63 -16.48 9.42
C LYS A 113 -6.77 -15.68 10.08
N SER A 114 -6.69 -14.37 10.00
CA SER A 114 -7.61 -13.42 10.61
C SER A 114 -7.83 -12.26 9.66
N THR A 115 -9.10 -11.90 9.48
CA THR A 115 -9.55 -10.78 8.64
C THR A 115 -10.09 -9.63 9.51
N LEU A 116 -9.57 -9.50 10.74
CA LEU A 116 -9.92 -8.41 11.66
C LEU A 116 -9.55 -7.06 11.03
N GLY A 117 -10.57 -6.26 10.70
CA GLY A 117 -10.44 -4.92 10.10
C GLY A 117 -10.79 -4.83 8.61
N MET A 118 -11.02 -5.95 7.91
CA MET A 118 -11.39 -5.94 6.49
C MET A 118 -12.92 -5.94 6.31
N SER A 119 -13.49 -4.89 5.71
CA SER A 119 -14.92 -4.79 5.47
C SER A 119 -15.38 -5.68 4.32
N LYS A 120 -16.28 -6.64 4.59
CA LYS A 120 -16.88 -7.52 3.57
C LYS A 120 -17.50 -6.76 2.40
N LYS A 121 -18.16 -5.64 2.72
CA LYS A 121 -18.81 -4.80 1.70
C LYS A 121 -17.79 -4.18 0.75
N MET A 122 -16.65 -3.73 1.28
CA MET A 122 -15.56 -3.17 0.49
C MET A 122 -14.98 -4.20 -0.47
N VAL A 123 -14.67 -5.40 0.02
CA VAL A 123 -14.14 -6.49 -0.82
C VAL A 123 -15.15 -6.91 -1.88
N GLY A 124 -16.43 -7.02 -1.53
CA GLY A 124 -17.48 -7.33 -2.50
C GLY A 124 -17.62 -6.26 -3.60
N PHE A 125 -17.49 -4.98 -3.25
CA PHE A 125 -17.48 -3.89 -4.23
C PHE A 125 -16.25 -3.93 -5.14
N TRP A 126 -15.07 -4.29 -4.61
CA TRP A 126 -13.87 -4.52 -5.42
C TRP A 126 -14.12 -5.63 -6.44
N THR A 127 -14.48 -6.82 -5.97
CA THR A 127 -14.76 -7.96 -6.86
C THR A 127 -15.80 -7.64 -7.92
N CYS A 128 -16.87 -6.90 -7.57
CA CYS A 128 -17.87 -6.47 -8.53
C CYS A 128 -17.31 -5.51 -9.60
N GLY A 129 -16.48 -4.54 -9.18
CA GLY A 129 -15.80 -3.62 -10.09
C GLY A 129 -14.85 -4.33 -11.05
N ASP A 130 -14.06 -5.27 -10.55
CA ASP A 130 -13.06 -6.01 -11.35
C ASP A 130 -13.73 -6.98 -12.34
N ILE A 131 -14.85 -7.60 -11.95
CA ILE A 131 -15.69 -8.38 -12.88
C ILE A 131 -16.26 -7.49 -13.97
N PHE A 132 -16.85 -6.34 -13.62
CA PHE A 132 -17.43 -5.43 -14.61
C PHE A 132 -16.37 -4.91 -15.59
N LYS A 133 -15.18 -4.55 -15.08
CA LYS A 133 -14.04 -4.10 -15.89
C LYS A 133 -13.56 -5.19 -16.85
N THR A 134 -13.46 -6.44 -16.38
CA THR A 134 -13.06 -7.59 -17.20
C THR A 134 -14.08 -7.87 -18.30
N VAL A 135 -15.39 -7.86 -17.97
CA VAL A 135 -16.47 -8.02 -18.97
C VAL A 135 -16.40 -6.91 -20.01
N TYR A 136 -16.18 -5.66 -19.59
CA TYR A 136 -16.03 -4.54 -20.50
C TYR A 136 -14.87 -4.75 -21.50
N PHE A 137 -13.71 -5.24 -21.05
CA PHE A 137 -12.57 -5.53 -21.92
C PHE A 137 -12.84 -6.64 -22.93
N ILE A 138 -13.58 -7.68 -22.52
CA ILE A 138 -14.00 -8.76 -23.42
C ILE A 138 -14.96 -8.23 -24.49
N LEU A 139 -15.97 -7.44 -24.11
CA LEU A 139 -16.93 -6.86 -25.06
C LEU A 139 -16.27 -5.88 -26.05
N ARG A 140 -15.27 -5.12 -25.59
CA ARG A 140 -14.50 -4.18 -26.43
C ARG A 140 -13.46 -4.85 -27.33
N GLN A 141 -13.28 -6.17 -27.26
CA GLN A 141 -12.22 -6.90 -27.97
C GLN A 141 -10.83 -6.27 -27.71
N ALA A 142 -10.57 -5.94 -26.44
CA ALA A 142 -9.30 -5.37 -26.02
C ALA A 142 -8.14 -6.38 -26.24
N PRO A 143 -6.89 -5.90 -26.39
CA PRO A 143 -5.73 -6.78 -26.55
C PRO A 143 -5.65 -7.85 -25.46
N ALA A 144 -5.08 -9.01 -25.80
CA ALA A 144 -5.17 -10.21 -24.94
C ALA A 144 -4.70 -10.00 -23.49
N GLN A 145 -3.73 -9.11 -23.32
CA GLN A 145 -3.15 -8.67 -22.04
C GLN A 145 -4.22 -8.22 -21.04
N PHE A 146 -5.23 -7.47 -21.50
CA PHE A 146 -6.22 -6.83 -20.63
C PHE A 146 -7.20 -7.82 -20.03
N TRP A 147 -7.70 -8.78 -20.83
CA TRP A 147 -8.64 -9.76 -20.31
C TRP A 147 -7.94 -10.90 -19.55
N ILE A 148 -6.73 -11.31 -19.94
CA ILE A 148 -5.94 -12.30 -19.19
C ILE A 148 -5.59 -11.76 -17.80
N CYS A 149 -5.04 -10.55 -17.71
CA CYS A 149 -4.72 -9.95 -16.42
C CYS A 149 -5.99 -9.54 -15.64
N GLY A 150 -7.08 -9.19 -16.31
CA GLY A 150 -8.38 -8.94 -15.67
C GLY A 150 -8.97 -10.20 -15.01
N ILE A 151 -8.87 -11.36 -15.65
CA ILE A 151 -9.26 -12.65 -15.04
C ILE A 151 -8.38 -12.94 -13.82
N LEU A 152 -7.07 -12.69 -13.91
CA LEU A 152 -6.16 -12.85 -12.77
C LEU A 152 -6.57 -11.95 -11.59
N GLN A 153 -6.89 -10.67 -11.84
CA GLN A 153 -7.41 -9.73 -10.84
C GLN A 153 -8.64 -10.31 -10.14
N VAL A 154 -9.67 -10.64 -10.91
CA VAL A 154 -10.92 -11.22 -10.40
C VAL A 154 -10.65 -12.49 -9.58
N SER A 155 -9.71 -13.34 -9.99
CA SER A 155 -9.35 -14.56 -9.25
C SER A 155 -8.74 -14.26 -7.88
N ILE A 156 -7.89 -13.23 -7.78
CA ILE A 156 -7.26 -12.80 -6.52
C ILE A 156 -8.34 -12.20 -5.60
N ASP A 157 -9.24 -11.38 -6.14
CA ASP A 157 -10.31 -10.76 -5.35
C ASP A 157 -11.31 -11.79 -4.81
N ILE A 158 -11.70 -12.77 -5.62
CA ILE A 158 -12.54 -13.89 -5.17
C ILE A 158 -11.82 -14.68 -4.08
N SER A 159 -10.51 -14.91 -4.22
CA SER A 159 -9.72 -15.64 -3.22
C SER A 159 -9.68 -14.88 -1.89
N ILE A 160 -9.50 -13.55 -1.92
CA ILE A 160 -9.56 -12.68 -0.74
C ILE A 160 -10.97 -12.68 -0.15
N PHE A 161 -12.01 -12.57 -0.97
CA PHE A 161 -13.40 -12.61 -0.54
C PHE A 161 -13.68 -13.92 0.20
N LEU A 162 -13.30 -15.07 -0.37
CA LEU A 162 -13.44 -16.38 0.25
C LEU A 162 -12.72 -16.46 1.60
N GLN A 163 -11.49 -15.95 1.70
CA GLN A 163 -10.76 -15.88 2.98
C GLN A 163 -11.53 -15.08 4.05
N VAL A 164 -12.18 -13.97 3.67
CA VAL A 164 -12.98 -13.17 4.60
C VAL A 164 -14.22 -13.95 5.09
N PHE A 165 -14.81 -14.82 4.27
CA PHE A 165 -15.89 -15.70 4.69
C PHE A 165 -15.41 -16.84 5.59
N LEU A 166 -14.29 -17.49 5.25
CA LEU A 166 -13.76 -18.63 5.99
C LEU A 166 -13.18 -18.26 7.35
N TYR A 167 -12.40 -17.17 7.44
CA TYR A 167 -11.78 -16.72 8.69
C TYR A 167 -12.74 -16.02 9.65
N ARG A 168 -14.02 -15.87 9.26
CA ARG A 168 -15.10 -15.35 10.11
C ARG A 168 -15.26 -16.09 11.44
N ASN A 169 -15.00 -17.41 11.44
CA ASN A 169 -15.17 -18.25 12.62
C ASN A 169 -13.90 -18.36 13.47
N ASN A 170 -12.75 -17.84 13.00
CA ASN A 170 -11.51 -17.77 13.77
C ASN A 170 -11.40 -16.42 14.49
N VAL A 171 -12.43 -16.09 15.28
CA VAL A 171 -12.32 -14.98 16.23
C VAL A 171 -11.35 -15.44 17.32
N ALA A 172 -10.07 -15.14 17.16
CA ALA A 172 -9.14 -15.16 18.29
C ALA A 172 -9.75 -14.23 19.36
N PRO A 173 -9.95 -14.70 20.61
CA PRO A 173 -10.49 -13.84 21.65
C PRO A 173 -9.59 -12.61 21.77
N GLY A 174 -10.19 -11.43 21.64
CA GLY A 174 -9.45 -10.18 21.79
C GLY A 174 -8.77 -10.13 23.17
N PRO A 175 -7.62 -9.44 23.31
CA PRO A 175 -6.87 -9.37 24.57
C PRO A 175 -7.66 -8.75 25.75
N TRP A 176 -8.86 -8.22 25.51
CA TRP A 176 -9.71 -7.55 26.49
C TRP A 176 -10.69 -8.47 27.23
N VAL A 177 -10.74 -9.77 26.92
CA VAL A 177 -11.67 -10.71 27.58
C VAL A 177 -11.11 -11.31 28.89
N SER A 178 -9.89 -10.96 29.31
CA SER A 178 -9.31 -11.43 30.58
C SER A 178 -9.58 -10.53 31.80
N GLY A 179 -10.55 -9.63 31.73
CA GLY A 179 -11.07 -8.93 32.91
C GLY A 179 -12.08 -9.78 33.66
N LYS A 180 -11.62 -10.70 34.53
CA LYS A 180 -12.49 -11.22 35.60
C LYS A 180 -13.00 -10.02 36.41
N PRO A 181 -14.31 -9.89 36.69
CA PRO A 181 -14.76 -8.93 37.68
C PRO A 181 -14.20 -9.37 39.04
N ALA A 182 -13.27 -8.59 39.58
CA ALA A 182 -12.89 -8.67 40.97
C ALA A 182 -14.02 -8.02 41.78
N ILE A 183 -15.11 -8.76 42.06
CA ILE A 183 -16.14 -8.33 43.02
C ILE A 183 -16.66 -9.55 43.79
N SER A 184 -16.48 -9.43 45.12
CA SER A 184 -16.95 -10.20 46.29
C SER A 184 -16.49 -11.64 46.44
#